data_AF-A0A2V2YYD8-F1
#
_entry.id   AF-A0A2V2YYD8-F1
#
_cell.length_a   1.000
_cell.length_b   1.000
_cell.length_c   1.000
_cell.angle_alpha   90.00
_cell.angle_beta   90.00
_cell.angle_gamma   90.00
#
_symmetry.space_group_name_H-M   'P 1'
#
loop_
_entity.id
_entity.type
_entity.pdbx_description
1 polymer ?
#
loop_
_entity_poly.entity_id
_entity_poly.type
_entity_poly.pdbx_seq_one_letter_code
_entity_poly.pdbx_strand_id
1 'polypeptide(L)'
;MADSTSKKLDFQLYVITGTNYHPGRSMIDVIEQALIGGADIVQLRDKTASKQDIRENAHKLRQLTRRYGVPLIINDHIDIALEAEADGVHLGQDDLSLAEARRLLGPDRIIGISTHSIEQGLAAQAGGADYIGVGPVYPTGTKPGRAAVTTSYVQEAAEQIRIPFVAIGGITLGNVDTVIAAGASRVCAVSEIVGADDPAAVCRAFKARLHAAAPQRSEVQADDFAGTGVIVNGVAQRTTARTVWELICQHRLEDRRVVVELDGEIVVREEWSCTPIHEGAAVELVHFVGGG
;
A
#
# COMPACT_ATOMS: atom_id res chain seq x y z
N MET A 1 8.09 17.82 27.33
CA MET A 1 8.83 17.46 26.10
C MET A 1 7.97 16.46 25.39
N ALA A 2 7.37 16.85 24.26
CA ALA A 2 6.44 16.00 23.53
C ALA A 2 7.25 14.94 22.78
N ASP A 3 6.91 13.68 23.03
CA ASP A 3 7.41 12.48 22.38
C ASP A 3 7.20 12.59 20.86
N SER A 4 8.28 12.68 20.08
CA SER A 4 8.24 12.76 18.63
C SER A 4 8.07 11.35 18.05
N THR A 5 6.89 10.76 18.25
CA THR A 5 6.51 9.57 17.50
C THR A 5 6.42 9.95 16.02
N SER A 6 7.38 9.45 15.23
CA SER A 6 7.40 9.52 13.76
C SER A 6 5.98 9.44 13.20
N LYS A 7 5.55 10.46 12.46
CA LYS A 7 4.33 10.39 11.65
C LYS A 7 4.50 9.22 10.71
N LYS A 8 3.91 8.07 11.04
CA LYS A 8 3.90 6.90 10.14
C LYS A 8 3.32 7.36 8.80
N LEU A 9 4.09 7.21 7.73
CA LEU A 9 3.61 7.40 6.38
C LEU A 9 2.49 6.40 6.11
N ASP A 10 1.24 6.88 6.17
CA ASP A 10 0.06 6.07 5.88
C ASP A 10 -0.37 6.32 4.44
N PHE A 11 -0.03 5.39 3.56
CA PHE A 11 -0.30 5.43 2.13
C PHE A 11 -0.40 4.01 1.58
N GLN A 12 -1.07 3.85 0.43
CA GLN A 12 -1.20 2.55 -0.25
C GLN A 12 -0.84 2.63 -1.73
N LEU A 13 -1.21 3.72 -2.41
CA LEU A 13 -0.96 3.90 -3.84
C LEU A 13 0.06 5.01 -4.09
N TYR A 14 1.21 4.61 -4.60
CA TYR A 14 2.31 5.48 -4.97
C TYR A 14 2.33 5.64 -6.50
N VAL A 15 2.30 6.88 -7.00
CA VAL A 15 2.36 7.16 -8.44
C VAL A 15 3.67 7.87 -8.79
N ILE A 16 4.36 7.39 -9.82
CA ILE A 16 5.54 8.06 -10.39
C ILE A 16 5.16 8.67 -11.74
N THR A 17 5.66 9.87 -12.02
CA THR A 17 5.55 10.48 -13.36
C THR A 17 6.22 9.63 -14.43
N GLY A 18 5.79 9.80 -15.68
CA GLY A 18 6.43 9.14 -16.80
C GLY A 18 6.04 9.76 -18.14
N THR A 19 6.71 10.85 -18.51
CA THR A 19 6.39 11.70 -19.68
C THR A 19 6.24 10.90 -20.98
N ASN A 20 7.03 9.84 -21.15
CA ASN A 20 7.02 8.99 -22.35
C ASN A 20 5.76 8.11 -22.49
N TYR A 21 4.94 7.97 -21.44
CA TYR A 21 3.76 7.11 -21.46
C TYR A 21 2.46 7.83 -21.83
N HIS A 22 2.48 9.17 -21.92
CA HIS A 22 1.30 9.97 -22.26
C HIS A 22 1.62 11.06 -23.30
N PRO A 23 2.11 10.68 -24.49
CA PRO A 23 2.50 11.63 -25.52
C PRO A 23 1.31 12.54 -25.90
N GLY A 24 1.57 13.84 -25.98
CA GLY A 24 0.55 14.83 -26.30
C GLY A 24 -0.37 15.24 -25.14
N ARG A 25 -0.23 14.65 -23.96
CA ARG A 25 -0.96 15.04 -22.74
C ARG A 25 -0.05 15.77 -21.76
N SER A 26 -0.59 16.79 -21.11
CA SER A 26 0.07 17.51 -20.01
C SER A 26 0.33 16.56 -18.84
N MET A 27 1.56 16.51 -18.34
CA MET A 27 1.89 15.75 -17.13
C MET A 27 1.07 16.21 -15.92
N ILE A 28 0.81 17.51 -15.82
CA ILE A 28 0.03 18.07 -14.71
C ILE A 28 -1.40 17.54 -14.73
N ASP A 29 -2.03 17.48 -15.91
CA ASP A 29 -3.40 17.00 -16.07
C ASP A 29 -3.48 15.50 -15.76
N VAL A 30 -2.51 14.71 -16.23
CA VAL A 30 -2.42 13.27 -15.96
C VAL A 30 -2.26 12.99 -14.46
N ILE A 31 -1.36 13.71 -13.80
CA ILE A 31 -1.15 13.54 -12.35
C ILE A 31 -2.34 14.06 -11.55
N GLU A 32 -3.01 15.12 -12.01
CA GLU A 32 -4.25 15.58 -11.38
C GLU A 32 -5.35 14.51 -11.46
N GLN A 33 -5.49 13.81 -12.58
CA GLN A 33 -6.40 12.65 -12.67
C GLN A 33 -5.99 11.52 -11.73
N ALA A 34 -4.70 11.22 -11.61
CA ALA A 34 -4.22 10.22 -10.65
C ALA A 34 -4.53 10.60 -9.19
N LEU A 35 -4.38 11.88 -8.84
CA LEU A 35 -4.75 12.43 -7.52
C LEU A 35 -6.25 12.31 -7.26
N ILE A 36 -7.10 12.69 -8.23
CA ILE A 36 -8.57 12.50 -8.16
C ILE A 36 -8.93 11.02 -7.98
N GLY A 37 -8.16 10.12 -8.58
CA GLY A 37 -8.33 8.69 -8.45
C GLY A 37 -7.85 8.08 -7.13
N GLY A 38 -7.19 8.86 -6.26
CA GLY A 38 -6.75 8.40 -4.94
C GLY A 38 -5.27 8.02 -4.85
N ALA A 39 -4.40 8.63 -5.67
CA ALA A 39 -2.95 8.56 -5.44
C ALA A 39 -2.59 9.18 -4.07
N ASP A 40 -1.90 8.42 -3.23
CA ASP A 40 -1.53 8.84 -1.87
C ASP A 40 -0.14 9.49 -1.82
N ILE A 41 0.72 9.23 -2.83
CA ILE A 41 2.03 9.86 -3.02
C ILE A 41 2.26 10.09 -4.51
N VAL A 42 2.88 11.21 -4.87
CA VAL A 42 3.39 11.49 -6.21
C VAL A 42 4.91 11.64 -6.18
N GLN A 43 5.62 10.97 -7.08
CA GLN A 43 7.05 11.19 -7.32
C GLN A 43 7.32 11.76 -8.70
N LEU A 44 8.07 12.85 -8.75
CA LEU A 44 8.66 13.33 -9.98
C LEU A 44 9.94 12.54 -10.28
N ARG A 45 9.91 11.82 -11.40
CA ARG A 45 11.05 11.12 -11.97
C ARG A 45 11.10 11.35 -13.48
N ASP A 46 12.18 11.97 -13.92
CA ASP A 46 12.53 12.06 -15.33
C ASP A 46 14.06 11.97 -15.46
N LYS A 47 14.56 10.84 -15.98
CA LYS A 47 16.01 10.60 -16.12
C LYS A 47 16.58 11.18 -17.42
N THR A 48 15.72 11.71 -18.29
CA THR A 48 16.09 12.20 -19.63
C THR A 48 15.96 13.71 -19.76
N ALA A 49 15.12 14.34 -18.93
CA ALA A 49 14.94 15.77 -18.90
C ALA A 49 16.18 16.52 -18.37
N SER A 50 16.32 17.78 -18.77
CA SER A 50 17.35 18.63 -18.20
C SER A 50 17.04 18.93 -16.72
N LYS A 51 18.06 19.29 -15.95
CA LYS A 51 17.89 19.69 -14.55
C LYS A 51 16.93 20.88 -14.41
N GLN A 52 16.96 21.80 -15.36
CA GLN A 52 16.04 22.95 -15.40
C GLN A 52 14.59 22.48 -15.58
N ASP A 53 14.34 21.56 -16.51
CA ASP A 53 12.98 21.04 -16.75
C ASP A 53 12.46 20.28 -15.51
N ILE A 54 13.30 19.48 -14.86
CA ILE A 54 12.96 18.78 -13.61
C ILE A 54 12.58 19.80 -12.53
N ARG A 55 13.34 20.88 -12.39
CA ARG A 55 13.08 21.97 -11.44
C ARG A 55 11.75 22.67 -11.71
N GLU A 56 11.48 23.03 -12.96
CA GLU A 56 10.21 23.65 -13.36
C GLU A 56 9.02 22.73 -13.11
N ASN A 57 9.17 21.45 -13.43
CA ASN A 57 8.15 20.44 -13.19
C ASN A 57 7.93 20.17 -11.69
N ALA A 58 8.99 20.20 -10.88
CA ALA A 58 8.90 20.04 -9.43
C ALA A 58 8.03 21.15 -8.81
N HIS A 59 8.21 22.40 -9.25
CA HIS A 59 7.40 23.53 -8.77
C HIS A 59 5.92 23.39 -9.17
N LYS A 60 5.65 23.03 -10.43
CA LYS A 60 4.28 22.80 -10.91
C LYS A 60 3.59 21.67 -10.14
N LEU A 61 4.29 20.54 -9.94
CA LEU A 61 3.77 19.42 -9.17
C LEU A 61 3.61 19.76 -7.69
N ARG A 62 4.52 20.54 -7.08
CA ARG A 62 4.38 20.95 -5.67
C ARG A 62 3.12 21.78 -5.45
N GLN A 63 2.82 22.71 -6.36
CA GLN A 63 1.60 23.49 -6.32
C GLN A 63 0.37 22.59 -6.43
N LEU A 64 0.39 21.66 -7.39
CA LEU A 64 -0.69 20.68 -7.57
C LEU A 64 -0.89 19.83 -6.31
N THR A 65 0.13 19.15 -5.81
CA THR A 65 0.01 18.20 -4.70
C THR A 65 -0.38 18.85 -3.38
N ARG A 66 0.01 20.12 -3.14
CA ARG A 66 -0.47 20.92 -1.99
C ARG A 66 -2.00 21.07 -1.99
N ARG A 67 -2.62 21.28 -3.15
CA ARG A 67 -4.08 21.42 -3.25
C ARG A 67 -4.82 20.15 -2.84
N TYR A 68 -4.19 18.99 -3.05
CA TYR A 68 -4.74 17.67 -2.71
C TYR A 68 -4.25 17.14 -1.36
N GLY A 69 -3.34 17.84 -0.67
CA GLY A 69 -2.76 17.36 0.59
C GLY A 69 -1.87 16.12 0.45
N VAL A 70 -1.34 15.86 -0.74
CA VAL A 70 -0.56 14.67 -1.07
C VAL A 70 0.95 14.99 -1.05
N PRO A 71 1.80 14.12 -0.49
CA PRO A 71 3.26 14.31 -0.53
C PRO A 71 3.82 14.27 -1.96
N LEU A 72 4.73 15.21 -2.24
CA LEU A 72 5.60 15.20 -3.42
C LEU A 72 6.99 14.70 -3.05
N ILE A 73 7.45 13.67 -3.76
CA ILE A 73 8.80 13.12 -3.66
C ILE A 73 9.60 13.45 -4.93
N ILE A 74 10.85 13.87 -4.79
CA ILE A 74 11.74 14.10 -5.94
C ILE A 74 12.73 12.93 -6.05
N ASN A 75 12.84 12.35 -7.24
CA ASN A 75 13.81 11.30 -7.51
C ASN A 75 15.24 11.88 -7.63
N ASP A 76 16.19 11.32 -6.88
CA ASP A 76 17.64 11.64 -6.76
C ASP A 76 18.03 13.07 -6.35
N HIS A 77 17.35 14.09 -6.84
CA HIS A 77 17.78 15.49 -6.78
C HIS A 77 17.40 16.18 -5.46
N ILE A 78 18.24 16.04 -4.43
CA ILE A 78 18.04 16.68 -3.11
C ILE A 78 17.97 18.21 -3.20
N ASP A 79 18.79 18.83 -4.03
CA ASP A 79 18.81 20.27 -4.21
C ASP A 79 17.48 20.78 -4.80
N ILE A 80 16.94 20.09 -5.79
CA ILE A 80 15.61 20.39 -6.35
C ILE A 80 14.52 20.13 -5.32
N ALA A 81 14.62 19.07 -4.52
CA ALA A 81 13.67 18.80 -3.45
C ALA A 81 13.62 19.92 -2.41
N LEU A 82 14.78 20.47 -2.03
CA LEU A 82 14.86 21.61 -1.12
C LEU A 82 14.32 22.88 -1.75
N GLU A 83 14.72 23.19 -2.98
CA GLU A 83 14.28 24.39 -3.71
C GLU A 83 12.76 24.41 -3.94
N ALA A 84 12.19 23.30 -4.40
CA ALA A 84 10.76 23.16 -4.67
C ALA A 84 9.95 22.89 -3.39
N GLU A 85 10.56 22.91 -2.21
CA GLU A 85 9.94 22.58 -0.92
C GLU A 85 9.19 21.24 -0.94
N ALA A 86 9.74 20.24 -1.64
CA ALA A 86 9.17 18.89 -1.69
C ALA A 86 9.20 18.23 -0.30
N ASP A 87 8.30 17.27 -0.10
CA ASP A 87 8.14 16.59 1.19
C ASP A 87 9.26 15.56 1.42
N GLY A 88 9.96 15.14 0.36
CA GLY A 88 11.09 14.24 0.47
C GLY A 88 11.75 13.86 -0.85
N VAL A 89 12.64 12.86 -0.77
CA VAL A 89 13.35 12.28 -1.91
C VAL A 89 13.21 10.77 -1.97
N HIS A 90 13.43 10.21 -3.16
CA HIS A 90 13.66 8.79 -3.36
C HIS A 90 15.02 8.59 -4.02
N LEU A 91 15.85 7.72 -3.44
CA LEU A 91 17.22 7.48 -3.89
C LEU A 91 17.43 6.01 -4.26
N GLY A 92 18.22 5.78 -5.29
CA GLY A 92 18.76 4.49 -5.67
C GLY A 92 20.02 4.11 -4.88
N GLN A 93 20.51 2.90 -5.13
CA GLN A 93 21.72 2.37 -4.48
C GLN A 93 23.01 3.07 -4.93
N ASP A 94 23.01 3.68 -6.11
CA ASP A 94 24.17 4.37 -6.70
C ASP A 94 24.12 5.90 -6.52
N ASP A 95 23.09 6.39 -5.83
CA ASP A 95 22.90 7.81 -5.54
C ASP A 95 23.57 8.19 -4.20
N LEU A 96 23.30 9.40 -3.69
CA LEU A 96 23.84 9.85 -2.41
C LEU A 96 23.46 8.89 -1.28
N SER A 97 24.38 8.62 -0.35
CA SER A 97 24.11 7.72 0.76
C SER A 97 22.96 8.24 1.65
N LEU A 98 22.20 7.33 2.25
CA LEU A 98 21.09 7.66 3.15
C LEU A 98 21.53 8.59 4.30
N ALA A 99 22.72 8.36 4.87
CA ALA A 99 23.26 9.18 5.94
C ALA A 99 23.54 10.62 5.49
N GLU A 100 24.14 10.80 4.31
CA GLU A 100 24.40 12.12 3.74
C GLU A 100 23.11 12.83 3.33
N ALA A 101 22.16 12.09 2.74
CA ALA A 101 20.85 12.61 2.40
C ALA A 101 20.11 13.12 3.64
N ARG A 102 20.09 12.34 4.73
CA ARG A 102 19.50 12.75 6.01
C ARG A 102 20.19 13.98 6.59
N ARG A 103 21.51 14.08 6.49
CA ARG A 103 22.28 15.26 6.93
C ARG A 103 21.89 16.53 6.16
N LEU A 104 21.62 16.44 4.86
CA LEU A 104 21.25 17.58 4.02
C LEU A 104 19.77 17.97 4.16
N LEU A 105 18.87 16.98 4.25
CA LEU A 105 17.42 17.21 4.25
C LEU A 105 16.84 17.53 5.62
N GLY A 106 17.57 17.17 6.69
CA GLY A 106 17.12 17.29 8.06
C GLY A 106 16.26 16.09 8.52
N PRO A 107 15.81 16.11 9.79
CA PRO A 107 15.12 14.98 10.41
C PRO A 107 13.70 14.78 9.87
N ASP A 108 13.06 15.82 9.33
CA ASP A 108 11.60 15.80 9.09
C ASP A 108 11.20 15.39 7.66
N ARG A 109 12.09 15.53 6.68
CA ARG A 109 11.78 15.21 5.28
C ARG A 109 11.84 13.71 5.04
N ILE A 110 11.00 13.24 4.13
CA ILE A 110 10.86 11.83 3.79
C ILE A 110 12.05 11.37 2.94
N ILE A 111 12.64 10.22 3.25
CA ILE A 111 13.68 9.58 2.44
C ILE A 111 13.26 8.14 2.14
N GLY A 112 12.99 7.88 0.87
CA GLY A 112 12.78 6.54 0.34
C GLY A 112 14.04 5.98 -0.30
N ILE A 113 14.27 4.67 -0.13
CA ILE A 113 15.40 3.97 -0.77
C ILE A 113 14.90 2.83 -1.65
N SER A 114 15.35 2.76 -2.89
CA SER A 114 15.14 1.58 -3.76
C SER A 114 15.97 0.40 -3.25
N THR A 115 15.36 -0.78 -3.13
CA THR A 115 16.03 -2.01 -2.68
C THR A 115 15.72 -3.19 -3.61
N HIS A 116 16.67 -4.12 -3.70
CA HIS A 116 16.66 -5.24 -4.65
C HIS A 116 16.92 -6.60 -3.98
N SER A 117 17.10 -6.62 -2.67
CA SER A 117 17.28 -7.84 -1.87
C SER A 117 16.93 -7.55 -0.41
N ILE A 118 16.72 -8.60 0.37
CA ILE A 118 16.37 -8.46 1.79
C ILE A 118 17.48 -7.77 2.60
N GLU A 119 18.74 -8.01 2.24
CA GLU A 119 19.90 -7.37 2.89
C GLU A 119 19.88 -5.85 2.66
N GLN A 120 19.57 -5.40 1.44
CA GLN A 120 19.42 -3.96 1.16
C GLN A 120 18.24 -3.36 1.93
N GLY A 121 17.13 -4.09 2.04
CA GLY A 121 15.96 -3.68 2.83
C GLY A 121 16.30 -3.48 4.31
N LEU A 122 16.97 -4.46 4.91
CA LEU A 122 17.39 -4.41 6.32
C LEU A 122 18.43 -3.32 6.56
N ALA A 123 19.37 -3.11 5.65
CA ALA A 123 20.35 -2.04 5.73
C ALA A 123 19.69 -0.65 5.66
N ALA A 124 18.75 -0.44 4.72
CA ALA A 124 18.01 0.81 4.61
C ALA A 124 17.17 1.11 5.87
N GLN A 125 16.52 0.08 6.43
CA GLN A 125 15.79 0.19 7.69
C GLN A 125 16.71 0.58 8.85
N ALA A 126 17.83 -0.12 9.02
CA ALA A 126 18.79 0.17 10.08
C ALA A 126 19.41 1.57 9.93
N GLY A 127 19.56 2.05 8.69
CA GLY A 127 20.04 3.39 8.38
C GLY A 127 19.01 4.52 8.56
N GLY A 128 17.76 4.21 8.90
CA GLY A 128 16.72 5.20 9.17
C GLY A 128 16.01 5.74 7.92
N ALA A 129 15.83 4.92 6.89
CA ALA A 129 14.95 5.24 5.77
C ALA A 129 13.49 5.32 6.26
N ASP A 130 12.71 6.25 5.71
CA ASP A 130 11.30 6.40 6.06
C ASP A 130 10.42 5.38 5.32
N TYR A 131 10.86 4.92 4.14
CA TYR A 131 10.30 3.79 3.43
C TYR A 131 11.30 3.16 2.45
N ILE A 132 10.97 1.97 1.94
CA ILE A 132 11.75 1.32 0.87
C ILE A 132 10.89 0.96 -0.34
N GLY A 133 11.47 1.02 -1.53
CA GLY A 133 10.89 0.52 -2.78
C GLY A 133 11.40 -0.88 -3.10
N VAL A 134 10.54 -1.88 -2.96
CA VAL A 134 10.83 -3.31 -3.15
C VAL A 134 10.56 -3.67 -4.61
N GLY A 135 11.61 -3.84 -5.41
CA GLY A 135 11.45 -4.16 -6.83
C GLY A 135 12.73 -4.15 -7.65
N PRO A 136 12.67 -4.25 -8.99
CA PRO A 136 11.44 -4.41 -9.77
C PRO A 136 10.84 -5.81 -9.58
N VAL A 137 9.56 -5.92 -9.19
CA VAL A 137 8.88 -7.21 -8.98
C VAL A 137 8.75 -7.97 -10.30
N TYR A 138 8.40 -7.29 -11.38
CA TYR A 138 8.33 -7.82 -12.74
C TYR A 138 9.25 -7.03 -13.68
N PRO A 139 9.64 -7.59 -14.85
CA PRO A 139 10.34 -6.85 -15.88
C PRO A 139 9.59 -5.56 -16.25
N THR A 140 10.30 -4.45 -16.42
CA THR A 140 9.69 -3.15 -16.73
C THR A 140 10.53 -2.35 -17.72
N GLY A 141 9.86 -1.65 -18.63
CA GLY A 141 10.49 -0.70 -19.55
C GLY A 141 10.91 0.63 -18.89
N THR A 142 10.46 0.92 -17.66
CA THR A 142 10.75 2.21 -16.98
C THR A 142 12.19 2.31 -16.45
N LYS A 143 12.86 1.17 -16.25
CA LYS A 143 14.30 1.06 -15.93
C LYS A 143 14.88 -0.20 -16.61
N PRO A 144 15.31 -0.11 -17.88
CA PRO A 144 15.86 -1.24 -18.61
C PRO A 144 17.15 -1.76 -17.95
N GLY A 145 17.35 -3.08 -17.95
CA GLY A 145 18.62 -3.71 -17.55
C GLY A 145 18.71 -4.29 -16.13
N ARG A 146 17.64 -4.28 -15.33
CA ARG A 146 17.63 -4.92 -14.00
C ARG A 146 16.73 -6.14 -13.99
N ALA A 147 17.25 -7.28 -13.52
CA ALA A 147 16.50 -8.51 -13.36
C ALA A 147 15.35 -8.33 -12.36
N ALA A 148 14.22 -8.99 -12.64
CA ALA A 148 13.08 -8.99 -11.74
C ALA A 148 13.41 -9.79 -10.47
N VAL A 149 13.10 -9.21 -9.30
CA VAL A 149 13.27 -9.85 -7.99
C VAL A 149 12.09 -10.75 -7.62
N THR A 150 11.00 -10.67 -8.40
CA THR A 150 9.77 -11.45 -8.24
C THR A 150 9.05 -11.20 -6.91
N THR A 151 7.97 -11.93 -6.67
CA THR A 151 7.18 -11.84 -5.44
C THR A 151 7.88 -12.45 -4.23
N SER A 152 8.95 -13.22 -4.41
CA SER A 152 9.74 -13.76 -3.28
C SER A 152 10.30 -12.65 -2.40
N TYR A 153 10.89 -11.62 -3.01
CA TYR A 153 11.42 -10.49 -2.24
C TYR A 153 10.32 -9.66 -1.57
N VAL A 154 9.13 -9.59 -2.17
CA VAL A 154 7.95 -8.96 -1.53
C VAL A 154 7.55 -9.72 -0.26
N GLN A 155 7.56 -11.05 -0.31
CA GLN A 155 7.27 -11.90 0.84
C GLN A 155 8.33 -11.74 1.95
N GLU A 156 9.61 -11.80 1.60
CA GLU A 156 10.70 -11.58 2.57
C GLU A 156 10.61 -10.19 3.22
N ALA A 157 10.27 -9.17 2.43
CA ALA A 157 10.07 -7.82 2.94
C ALA A 157 8.87 -7.74 3.90
N ALA A 158 7.75 -8.38 3.58
CA ALA A 158 6.58 -8.44 4.46
C ALA A 158 6.89 -9.12 5.80
N GLU A 159 7.75 -10.15 5.79
CA GLU A 159 8.12 -10.90 7.00
C GLU A 159 9.11 -10.13 7.89
N GLN A 160 10.07 -9.39 7.32
CA GLN A 160 11.23 -8.88 8.07
C GLN A 160 11.34 -7.36 8.14
N ILE A 161 10.75 -6.62 7.21
CA ILE A 161 10.79 -5.15 7.20
C ILE A 161 9.65 -4.60 8.10
N ARG A 162 9.96 -3.54 8.83
CA ARG A 162 9.12 -2.91 9.87
C ARG A 162 8.80 -1.45 9.56
N ILE A 163 9.65 -0.78 8.77
CA ILE A 163 9.30 0.50 8.13
C ILE A 163 8.35 0.25 6.94
N PRO A 164 7.60 1.27 6.48
CA PRO A 164 6.80 1.13 5.27
C PRO A 164 7.64 0.64 4.08
N PHE A 165 7.11 -0.33 3.33
CA PHE A 165 7.65 -0.70 2.03
C PHE A 165 6.57 -0.58 0.95
N VAL A 166 6.98 -0.31 -0.27
CA VAL A 166 6.12 -0.25 -1.44
C VAL A 166 6.65 -1.20 -2.52
N ALA A 167 5.81 -2.12 -2.98
CA ALA A 167 6.17 -3.00 -4.09
C ALA A 167 6.15 -2.21 -5.41
N ILE A 168 7.18 -2.34 -6.24
CA ILE A 168 7.32 -1.57 -7.48
C ILE A 168 7.89 -2.41 -8.62
N GLY A 169 7.53 -2.06 -9.86
CA GLY A 169 8.17 -2.58 -11.08
C GLY A 169 7.28 -3.56 -11.82
N GLY A 170 6.73 -3.11 -12.95
CA GLY A 170 5.87 -3.91 -13.82
C GLY A 170 4.53 -4.33 -13.19
N ILE A 171 4.10 -3.66 -12.13
CA ILE A 171 2.81 -3.91 -11.47
C ILE A 171 1.69 -3.26 -12.29
N THR A 172 0.66 -4.05 -12.60
CA THR A 172 -0.53 -3.68 -13.38
C THR A 172 -1.78 -4.17 -12.67
N LEU A 173 -2.97 -3.76 -13.12
CA LEU A 173 -4.22 -4.30 -12.56
C LEU A 173 -4.39 -5.81 -12.79
N GLY A 174 -3.71 -6.35 -13.81
CA GLY A 174 -3.74 -7.77 -14.13
C GLY A 174 -2.85 -8.66 -13.25
N ASN A 175 -1.90 -8.09 -12.49
CA ASN A 175 -0.98 -8.87 -11.66
C ASN A 175 -0.88 -8.39 -10.19
N VAL A 176 -1.54 -7.29 -9.83
CA VAL A 176 -1.46 -6.70 -8.48
C VAL A 176 -1.92 -7.66 -7.38
N ASP A 177 -2.92 -8.52 -7.64
CA ASP A 177 -3.42 -9.46 -6.64
C ASP A 177 -2.34 -10.44 -6.17
N THR A 178 -1.44 -10.88 -7.06
CA THR A 178 -0.32 -11.76 -6.72
C THR A 178 0.72 -11.04 -5.86
N VAL A 179 0.92 -9.75 -6.09
CA VAL A 179 1.82 -8.91 -5.29
C VAL A 179 1.24 -8.66 -3.89
N ILE A 180 -0.07 -8.44 -3.81
CA ILE A 180 -0.82 -8.33 -2.56
C ILE A 180 -0.79 -9.65 -1.79
N ALA A 181 -1.01 -10.79 -2.45
CA ALA A 181 -0.94 -12.12 -1.83
C ALA A 181 0.45 -12.42 -1.26
N ALA A 182 1.50 -11.84 -1.84
CA ALA A 182 2.86 -11.90 -1.31
C ALA A 182 3.11 -10.96 -0.11
N GLY A 183 2.10 -10.25 0.40
CA GLY A 183 2.17 -9.43 1.60
C GLY A 183 2.29 -7.92 1.35
N ALA A 184 2.23 -7.45 0.10
CA ALA A 184 2.24 -6.02 -0.18
C ALA A 184 0.91 -5.36 0.21
N SER A 185 0.97 -4.41 1.15
CA SER A 185 -0.15 -3.50 1.46
C SER A 185 -0.06 -2.17 0.71
N ARG A 186 1.04 -1.95 -0.03
CA ARG A 186 1.33 -0.72 -0.78
C ARG A 186 1.99 -1.07 -2.10
N VAL A 187 1.56 -0.40 -3.16
CA VAL A 187 2.08 -0.60 -4.52
C VAL A 187 2.43 0.73 -5.17
N CYS A 188 3.43 0.67 -6.03
CA CYS A 188 3.86 1.77 -6.85
C CYS A 188 3.70 1.42 -8.32
N ALA A 189 3.03 2.28 -9.07
CA ALA A 189 2.81 2.10 -10.50
C ALA A 189 3.21 3.37 -11.27
N VAL A 190 3.60 3.16 -12.53
CA VAL A 190 4.03 4.21 -13.46
C VAL A 190 3.16 4.13 -14.71
N SER A 191 3.56 3.32 -15.70
CA SER A 191 2.95 3.24 -17.02
C SER A 191 1.47 2.83 -16.98
N GLU A 192 1.10 1.90 -16.09
CA GLU A 192 -0.28 1.45 -15.93
C GLU A 192 -1.24 2.60 -15.60
N ILE A 193 -0.78 3.59 -14.82
CA ILE A 193 -1.59 4.74 -14.42
C ILE A 193 -1.41 5.89 -15.40
N VAL A 194 -0.17 6.36 -15.57
CA VAL A 194 0.06 7.60 -16.31
C VAL A 194 -0.15 7.43 -17.81
N GLY A 195 -0.05 6.20 -18.33
CA GLY A 195 -0.32 5.86 -19.72
C GLY A 195 -1.75 5.44 -20.03
N ALA A 196 -2.62 5.34 -19.02
CA ALA A 196 -4.02 4.98 -19.23
C ALA A 196 -4.82 6.17 -19.80
N ASP A 197 -5.85 5.86 -20.59
CA ASP A 197 -6.79 6.87 -21.07
C ASP A 197 -7.48 7.60 -19.91
N ASP A 198 -7.86 6.84 -18.87
CA ASP A 198 -8.43 7.36 -17.61
C ASP A 198 -7.55 6.96 -16.40
N PRO A 199 -6.54 7.77 -16.04
CA PRO A 199 -5.69 7.53 -14.88
C PRO A 199 -6.48 7.46 -13.56
N ALA A 200 -7.57 8.23 -13.45
CA ALA A 200 -8.37 8.28 -12.23
C ALA A 200 -9.09 6.95 -12.00
N ALA A 201 -9.64 6.33 -13.05
CA ALA A 201 -10.27 5.01 -12.97
C ALA A 201 -9.27 3.92 -12.58
N VAL A 202 -8.06 3.94 -13.15
CA VAL A 202 -7.01 2.97 -12.82
C VAL A 202 -6.56 3.11 -11.36
N CYS A 203 -6.35 4.34 -10.87
CA CYS A 203 -6.04 4.59 -9.46
C CYS A 203 -7.15 4.05 -8.52
N ARG A 204 -8.43 4.31 -8.83
CA ARG A 204 -9.55 3.78 -8.05
C ARG A 204 -9.57 2.25 -8.02
N ALA A 205 -9.27 1.61 -9.16
CA ALA A 205 -9.19 0.16 -9.25
C ALA A 205 -8.05 -0.40 -8.37
N PHE A 206 -6.86 0.21 -8.39
CA PHE A 206 -5.77 -0.17 -7.49
C PHE A 206 -6.16 -0.02 -6.01
N LYS A 207 -6.75 1.12 -5.63
CA LYS A 207 -7.20 1.36 -4.25
C LYS A 207 -8.24 0.34 -3.81
N ALA A 208 -9.19 -0.02 -4.68
CA ALA A 208 -10.17 -1.05 -4.38
C ALA A 208 -9.54 -2.42 -4.09
N ARG A 209 -8.54 -2.84 -4.89
CA ARG A 209 -7.79 -4.09 -4.64
C ARG A 209 -7.02 -4.05 -3.31
N LEU A 210 -6.33 -2.95 -3.04
CA LEU A 210 -5.56 -2.76 -1.81
C LEU A 210 -6.44 -2.66 -0.56
N HIS A 211 -7.65 -2.10 -0.68
CA HIS A 211 -8.63 -2.01 0.40
C HIS A 211 -9.28 -3.35 0.70
N ALA A 212 -9.68 -4.09 -0.34
CA ALA A 212 -10.27 -5.42 -0.19
C ALA A 212 -9.31 -6.42 0.46
N ALA A 213 -8.00 -6.25 0.24
CA ALA A 213 -6.96 -7.10 0.81
C ALA A 213 -6.33 -6.58 2.09
N ALA A 214 -6.61 -5.34 2.49
CA ALA A 214 -6.23 -4.88 3.81
C ALA A 214 -6.93 -5.80 4.82
N PRO A 215 -6.20 -6.50 5.71
CA PRO A 215 -6.86 -7.16 6.82
C PRO A 215 -7.71 -6.08 7.48
N GLN A 216 -9.01 -6.33 7.68
CA GLN A 216 -9.79 -5.53 8.60
C GLN A 216 -8.92 -5.44 9.85
N ARG A 217 -8.43 -4.24 10.18
CA ARG A 217 -7.59 -4.05 11.36
C ARG A 217 -8.48 -4.46 12.52
N SER A 218 -8.39 -5.72 12.95
CA SER A 218 -8.63 -6.08 14.32
C SER A 218 -7.62 -5.24 15.07
N GLU A 219 -8.08 -4.17 15.69
CA GLU A 219 -7.37 -3.57 16.79
C GLU A 219 -6.91 -4.73 17.66
N VAL A 220 -5.61 -4.94 17.74
CA VAL A 220 -5.04 -5.73 18.82
C VAL A 220 -5.31 -4.89 20.06
N GLN A 221 -6.50 -5.08 20.64
CA GLN A 221 -6.70 -4.81 22.04
C GLN A 221 -5.81 -5.80 22.77
N ALA A 222 -4.71 -5.25 23.29
CA ALA A 222 -4.10 -5.81 24.47
C ALA A 222 -5.18 -5.80 25.56
N ASP A 223 -5.91 -6.90 25.67
CA ASP A 223 -6.42 -7.47 26.91
C ASP A 223 -7.05 -8.86 26.65
N ASP A 224 -6.64 -9.80 27.50
CA ASP A 224 -7.25 -11.10 27.84
C ASP A 224 -7.09 -12.35 26.94
N PHE A 225 -6.27 -13.27 27.46
CA PHE A 225 -6.08 -14.67 27.09
C PHE A 225 -7.32 -15.57 27.34
N ALA A 226 -8.54 -15.12 27.01
CA ALA A 226 -9.75 -15.92 27.22
C ALA A 226 -10.66 -15.91 25.98
N GLY A 227 -10.79 -17.07 25.31
CA GLY A 227 -11.67 -17.23 24.17
C GLY A 227 -11.58 -18.63 23.57
N THR A 228 -12.62 -19.04 22.87
CA THR A 228 -12.73 -20.29 22.12
C THR A 228 -12.09 -20.13 20.74
N GLY A 229 -11.25 -21.07 20.32
CA GLY A 229 -10.69 -21.09 18.97
C GLY A 229 -11.72 -21.58 17.95
N VAL A 230 -11.89 -20.85 16.84
CA VAL A 230 -12.84 -21.15 15.76
C VAL A 230 -12.22 -20.83 14.40
N ILE A 231 -12.77 -21.40 13.33
CA ILE A 231 -12.43 -21.07 11.95
C ILE A 231 -13.65 -20.39 11.34
N VAL A 232 -13.56 -19.12 10.95
CA VAL A 232 -14.67 -18.39 10.33
C VAL A 232 -14.32 -18.02 8.90
N ASN A 233 -15.12 -18.46 7.93
CA ASN A 233 -14.87 -18.29 6.48
C ASN A 233 -13.45 -18.71 6.09
N GLY A 234 -13.02 -19.87 6.58
CA GLY A 234 -11.65 -20.40 6.39
C GLY A 234 -10.53 -19.70 7.18
N VAL A 235 -10.82 -18.70 8.02
CA VAL A 235 -9.81 -17.98 8.81
C VAL A 235 -9.85 -18.39 10.28
N ALA A 236 -8.74 -18.90 10.81
CA ALA A 236 -8.61 -19.23 12.23
C ALA A 236 -8.56 -17.96 13.09
N GLN A 237 -9.42 -17.90 14.11
CA GLN A 237 -9.50 -16.78 15.05
C GLN A 237 -9.96 -17.26 16.44
N ARG A 238 -9.86 -16.40 17.46
CA ARG A 238 -10.44 -16.66 18.79
C ARG A 238 -11.64 -15.75 19.01
N THR A 239 -12.68 -16.28 19.66
CA THR A 239 -13.91 -15.57 19.96
C THR A 239 -14.34 -15.77 21.41
N THR A 240 -14.94 -14.74 22.02
CA THR A 240 -15.66 -14.86 23.30
C THR A 240 -17.14 -15.20 23.11
N ALA A 241 -17.62 -15.29 21.87
CA ALA A 241 -18.99 -15.63 21.55
C ALA A 241 -19.29 -17.06 22.01
N ARG A 242 -20.37 -17.19 22.78
CA ARG A 242 -20.88 -18.46 23.28
C ARG A 242 -21.90 -19.06 22.33
N THR A 243 -22.50 -18.24 21.46
CA THR A 243 -23.57 -18.63 20.54
C THR A 243 -23.31 -18.09 19.13
N VAL A 244 -23.98 -18.69 18.14
CA VAL A 244 -23.95 -18.23 16.75
C VAL A 244 -24.36 -16.75 16.65
N TRP A 245 -25.37 -16.31 17.40
CA TRP A 245 -25.81 -14.91 17.41
C TRP A 245 -24.74 -13.95 17.92
N GLU A 246 -24.08 -14.29 19.04
CA GLU A 246 -22.98 -13.47 19.57
C GLU A 246 -21.82 -13.36 18.58
N LEU A 247 -21.53 -14.45 17.84
CA LEU A 247 -20.50 -14.46 16.81
C LEU A 247 -20.88 -13.56 15.63
N ILE A 248 -22.14 -13.60 15.17
CA ILE A 248 -22.67 -12.69 14.13
C ILE A 248 -22.53 -11.22 14.55
N CYS A 249 -22.83 -10.89 15.81
CA CYS A 249 -22.67 -9.54 16.34
C CYS A 249 -21.21 -9.09 16.35
N GLN A 250 -20.28 -9.98 16.73
CA GLN A 250 -18.84 -9.68 16.68
C GLN A 250 -18.35 -9.36 15.26
N HIS A 251 -18.93 -10.00 14.24
CA HIS A 251 -18.64 -9.73 12.84
C HIS A 251 -19.45 -8.57 12.23
N ARG A 252 -20.31 -7.88 13.03
CA ARG A 252 -21.17 -6.75 12.60
C ARG A 252 -22.10 -7.09 11.43
N LEU A 253 -22.76 -8.24 11.55
CA LEU A 253 -23.63 -8.81 10.52
C LEU A 253 -25.11 -8.87 10.91
N GLU A 254 -25.52 -8.20 11.98
CA GLU A 254 -26.84 -8.32 12.61
C GLU A 254 -27.98 -7.96 11.63
N ASP A 255 -27.76 -6.90 10.83
CA ASP A 255 -28.72 -6.35 9.88
C ASP A 255 -28.58 -6.92 8.45
N ARG A 256 -27.76 -7.96 8.26
CA ARG A 256 -27.49 -8.53 6.94
C ARG A 256 -28.30 -9.81 6.67
N ARG A 257 -28.61 -10.06 5.40
CA ARG A 257 -29.10 -11.38 4.93
C ARG A 257 -27.92 -12.35 4.92
N VAL A 258 -27.74 -13.05 6.03
CA VAL A 258 -26.68 -14.04 6.25
C VAL A 258 -27.27 -15.41 6.48
N VAL A 259 -26.68 -16.43 5.86
CA VAL A 259 -26.85 -17.83 6.26
C VAL A 259 -25.60 -18.26 7.01
N VAL A 260 -25.80 -18.98 8.10
CA VAL A 260 -24.71 -19.53 8.91
C VAL A 260 -24.70 -21.04 8.75
N GLU A 261 -23.55 -21.56 8.38
CA GLU A 261 -23.22 -22.98 8.47
C GLU A 261 -22.23 -23.18 9.62
N LEU A 262 -22.49 -24.15 10.50
CA LEU A 262 -21.65 -24.54 11.61
C LEU A 262 -21.30 -26.02 11.45
N ASP A 263 -20.01 -26.32 11.30
CA ASP A 263 -19.45 -27.67 11.13
C ASP A 263 -20.11 -28.48 10.00
N GLY A 264 -20.49 -27.81 8.91
CA GLY A 264 -21.12 -28.42 7.74
C GLY A 264 -22.65 -28.43 7.76
N GLU A 265 -23.29 -27.92 8.82
CA GLU A 265 -24.74 -27.90 8.97
C GLU A 265 -25.29 -26.47 9.03
N ILE A 266 -26.36 -26.18 8.28
CA ILE A 266 -27.01 -24.86 8.28
C ILE A 266 -27.76 -24.64 9.59
N VAL A 267 -27.42 -23.59 10.33
CA VAL A 267 -28.12 -23.19 11.55
C VAL A 267 -29.25 -22.22 11.20
N VAL A 268 -30.50 -22.62 11.47
CA VAL A 268 -31.68 -21.77 11.22
C VAL A 268 -31.68 -20.55 12.14
N ARG A 269 -32.24 -19.42 11.65
CA ARG A 269 -32.10 -18.11 12.30
C ARG A 269 -32.68 -18.07 13.71
N GLU A 270 -33.74 -18.82 13.96
CA GLU A 270 -34.41 -18.94 15.26
C GLU A 270 -33.53 -19.59 16.33
N GLU A 271 -32.56 -20.41 15.91
CA GLU A 271 -31.67 -21.15 16.80
C GLU A 271 -30.37 -20.39 17.09
N TRP A 272 -30.06 -19.30 16.36
CA TRP A 272 -28.78 -18.58 16.49
C TRP A 272 -28.46 -18.15 17.92
N SER A 273 -29.47 -17.75 18.70
CA SER A 273 -29.28 -17.31 20.09
C SER A 273 -29.07 -18.44 21.09
N CYS A 274 -29.30 -19.70 20.71
CA CYS A 274 -29.13 -20.87 21.59
C CYS A 274 -28.14 -21.91 21.05
N THR A 275 -27.76 -21.87 19.77
CA THR A 275 -26.76 -22.77 19.19
C THR A 275 -25.37 -22.37 19.67
N PRO A 276 -24.67 -23.23 20.43
CA PRO A 276 -23.40 -22.89 21.04
C PRO A 276 -22.24 -22.91 20.05
N ILE A 277 -21.24 -22.06 20.28
CA ILE A 277 -19.94 -22.10 19.60
C ILE A 277 -18.96 -22.87 20.49
N HIS A 278 -18.24 -23.83 19.91
CA HIS A 278 -17.26 -24.65 20.62
C HIS A 278 -15.86 -24.57 20.02
N GLU A 279 -14.87 -25.10 20.74
CA GLU A 279 -13.47 -25.11 20.30
C GLU A 279 -13.35 -25.91 18.99
N GLY A 280 -12.63 -25.34 18.03
CA GLY A 280 -12.41 -25.91 16.71
C GLY A 280 -13.60 -25.80 15.75
N ALA A 281 -14.70 -25.15 16.14
CA ALA A 281 -15.87 -25.00 15.26
C ALA A 281 -15.49 -24.30 13.96
N ALA A 282 -15.94 -24.86 12.83
CA ALA A 282 -15.87 -24.26 11.51
C ALA A 282 -17.20 -23.54 11.21
N VAL A 283 -17.13 -22.25 10.94
CA VAL A 283 -18.31 -21.40 10.70
C VAL A 283 -18.20 -20.70 9.36
N GLU A 284 -19.14 -20.95 8.47
CA GLU A 284 -19.26 -20.21 7.21
C GLU A 284 -20.41 -19.21 7.32
N LEU A 285 -20.09 -17.93 7.16
CA LEU A 285 -21.00 -16.78 7.18
C LEU A 285 -21.19 -16.28 5.74
N VAL A 286 -22.25 -16.75 5.09
CA VAL A 286 -22.52 -16.48 3.67
C VAL A 286 -23.49 -15.32 3.50
N HIS A 287 -23.06 -14.24 2.85
CA HIS A 287 -23.90 -13.07 2.56
C HIS A 287 -24.62 -13.20 1.22
N PHE A 288 -25.92 -12.92 1.21
CA PHE A 288 -26.66 -12.77 -0.06
C PHE A 288 -26.47 -11.36 -0.63
N VAL A 289 -25.82 -11.28 -1.78
CA VAL A 289 -25.80 -10.10 -2.65
C VAL A 289 -26.85 -10.27 -3.77
N GLY A 290 -28.12 -10.05 -3.40
CA GLY A 290 -29.23 -9.72 -4.31
C GLY A 290 -29.90 -10.84 -5.13
N GLY A 291 -31.19 -11.10 -4.80
CA GLY A 291 -32.27 -11.27 -5.78
C GLY A 291 -33.01 -12.61 -5.76
N GLY A 292 -34.16 -12.64 -5.08
CA GLY A 292 -34.99 -13.84 -4.83
C GLY A 292 -35.49 -13.87 -3.40
#